data_AF-A0A4Q7XXU0-F1
#
_entry.id   AF-A0A4Q7XXU0-F1
#
_cell.length_a   1.000
_cell.length_b   1.000
_cell.length_c   1.000
_cell.angle_alpha   90.00
_cell.angle_beta   90.00
_cell.angle_gamma   90.00
#
_symmetry.space_group_name_H-M   'P 1'
#
loop_
_entity.id
_entity.type
_entity.pdbx_description
1 polymer ?
#
loop_
_entity_poly.entity_id
_entity_poly.type
_entity_poly.pdbx_seq_one_letter_code
_entity_poly.pdbx_strand_id
1 'polypeptide(L)'
;MTPEILARVSAARTVRDLSDLARQTLGAIAEDSTPAERIDQARRLRLLAVEYVDRIVLAEALGGTGWEDLAAALGRRDPDTVEADYADDVAEWSAATDAGSVLDGYEALDAWYDRHREDHDPQTSTPVRNLLAGD
;
A
#
# COMPACT_ATOMS: atom_id res chain seq x y z
N MET A 1 -16.26 -13.18 -8.35
CA MET A 1 -15.40 -11.97 -8.49
C MET A 1 -14.24 -12.35 -9.38
N THR A 2 -13.81 -11.50 -10.30
CA THR A 2 -12.64 -11.80 -11.15
C THR A 2 -11.34 -11.67 -10.33
N PRO A 3 -10.27 -12.40 -10.66
CA PRO A 3 -8.95 -12.25 -10.03
C PRO A 3 -8.44 -10.80 -10.00
N GLU A 4 -8.68 -10.05 -11.07
CA GLU A 4 -8.40 -8.61 -11.17
C GLU A 4 -9.06 -7.79 -10.04
N ILE A 5 -10.36 -8.00 -9.80
CA ILE A 5 -11.08 -7.27 -8.75
C ILE A 5 -10.55 -7.66 -7.36
N LEU A 6 -10.19 -8.93 -7.15
CA LEU A 6 -9.59 -9.39 -5.89
C LEU A 6 -8.24 -8.71 -5.63
N ALA A 7 -7.38 -8.62 -6.65
CA ALA A 7 -6.10 -7.95 -6.56
C ALA A 7 -6.25 -6.46 -6.24
N ARG A 8 -7.21 -5.78 -6.88
CA ARG A 8 -7.53 -4.36 -6.57
C ARG A 8 -8.01 -4.16 -5.14
N VAL A 9 -8.91 -5.01 -4.64
CA VAL A 9 -9.38 -4.93 -3.24
C VAL A 9 -8.23 -5.19 -2.27
N SER A 10 -7.37 -6.16 -2.58
CA SER A 10 -6.16 -6.45 -1.80
C SER A 10 -5.24 -5.22 -1.75
N ALA A 11 -4.98 -4.58 -2.88
CA ALA A 11 -4.16 -3.36 -2.95
C ALA A 11 -4.75 -2.24 -2.10
N ALA A 12 -6.07 -2.01 -2.16
CA ALA A 12 -6.76 -1.00 -1.34
C ALA A 12 -6.59 -1.26 0.18
N ARG A 13 -6.64 -2.53 0.61
CA ARG A 13 -6.38 -2.92 2.01
C ARG A 13 -4.95 -2.57 2.43
N THR A 14 -3.97 -2.88 1.59
CA THR A 14 -2.57 -2.58 1.89
C THR A 14 -2.31 -1.08 1.96
N VAL A 15 -2.95 -0.26 1.10
CA VAL A 15 -2.87 1.21 1.20
C VAL A 15 -3.43 1.72 2.52
N ARG A 16 -4.58 1.18 2.96
CA ARG A 16 -5.17 1.53 4.26
C ARG A 16 -4.18 1.21 5.39
N ASP A 17 -3.67 -0.01 5.43
CA ASP A 17 -2.77 -0.46 6.49
C ASP A 17 -1.46 0.34 6.51
N LEU A 18 -0.95 0.68 5.32
CA LEU A 18 0.19 1.59 5.16
C LEU A 18 -0.11 2.99 5.70
N SER A 19 -1.30 3.53 5.39
CA SER A 19 -1.74 4.85 5.87
C SER A 19 -1.86 4.89 7.40
N ASP A 20 -2.48 3.87 7.99
CA ASP A 20 -2.64 3.76 9.44
C ASP A 20 -1.28 3.60 10.14
N LEU A 21 -0.37 2.77 9.61
CA LEU A 21 0.99 2.65 10.14
C LEU A 21 1.79 3.95 9.98
N ALA A 22 1.65 4.67 8.86
CA ALA A 22 2.31 5.95 8.65
C ALA A 22 1.85 7.00 9.68
N ARG A 23 0.55 7.08 9.97
CA ARG A 23 0.00 7.96 11.01
C ARG A 23 0.54 7.61 12.39
N GLN A 24 0.58 6.33 12.75
CA GLN A 24 1.14 5.87 14.02
C GLN A 24 2.63 6.21 14.15
N THR A 25 3.39 6.00 13.07
CA THR A 25 4.83 6.29 13.03
C THR A 25 5.13 7.78 13.16
N LEU A 26 4.30 8.66 12.58
CA LEU A 26 4.42 10.11 12.74
C LEU A 26 4.31 10.52 14.23
N GLY A 27 3.36 9.92 14.97
CA GLY A 27 3.22 10.14 16.41
C GLY A 27 4.44 9.62 17.19
N ALA A 28 4.92 8.43 16.86
CA ALA A 28 6.08 7.82 17.53
C ALA A 28 7.40 8.57 17.26
N ILE A 29 7.56 9.21 16.10
CA ILE A 29 8.71 10.09 15.81
C ILE A 29 8.69 11.36 16.67
N ALA A 30 7.50 11.85 17.05
CA ALA A 30 7.33 13.03 17.89
C ALA A 30 7.46 12.76 19.40
N GLU A 31 7.36 11.50 19.83
CA GLU A 31 7.50 11.07 21.23
C GLU A 31 8.91 10.52 21.56
N ASP A 32 9.19 10.29 22.85
CA ASP A 32 10.43 9.72 23.41
C ASP A 32 10.65 8.23 23.04
N SER A 33 10.47 7.88 21.78
CA SER A 33 10.81 6.57 21.24
C SER A 33 12.33 6.35 21.23
N THR A 34 12.76 5.11 21.35
CA THR A 34 14.18 4.76 21.19
C THR A 34 14.56 4.73 19.70
N PRO A 35 15.85 4.90 19.35
CA PRO A 35 16.30 4.74 17.97
C PRO A 35 15.97 3.37 17.37
N ALA A 36 15.99 2.30 18.18
CA ALA A 36 15.66 0.95 17.73
C ALA A 36 14.19 0.82 17.32
N GLU A 37 13.27 1.38 18.11
CA GLU A 37 11.83 1.38 17.80
C GLU A 37 11.51 2.17 16.53
N ARG A 38 12.13 3.35 16.36
CA ARG A 38 11.98 4.14 15.14
C ARG A 38 12.47 3.39 13.89
N ILE A 39 13.60 2.69 14.00
CA ILE A 39 14.15 1.88 12.90
C ILE A 39 13.22 0.71 12.58
N ASP A 40 12.68 0.03 13.60
CA ASP A 40 11.75 -1.09 13.40
C ASP A 40 10.45 -0.62 12.71
N GLN A 41 9.87 0.48 13.17
CA GLN A 41 8.68 1.08 12.56
C GLN A 41 8.94 1.50 11.10
N ALA A 42 10.08 2.15 10.81
CA ALA A 42 10.45 2.53 9.45
C ALA A 42 10.64 1.30 8.54
N ARG A 43 11.18 0.19 9.07
CA ARG A 43 11.30 -1.07 8.32
C ARG A 43 9.93 -1.67 8.02
N ARG A 44 9.01 -1.70 8.99
CA ARG A 44 7.64 -2.16 8.77
C ARG A 44 6.91 -1.32 7.72
N LEU A 45 7.07 0.00 7.77
CA LEU A 45 6.50 0.91 6.78
C LEU A 45 7.04 0.64 5.38
N ARG A 46 8.37 0.42 5.26
CA ARG A 46 9.00 0.04 3.99
C ARG A 46 8.44 -1.29 3.45
N LEU A 47 8.25 -2.29 4.30
CA LEU A 47 7.70 -3.58 3.88
C LEU A 47 6.27 -3.42 3.35
N LEU A 48 5.39 -2.72 4.07
CA LEU A 48 4.00 -2.47 3.61
C LEU A 48 3.97 -1.67 2.30
N ALA A 49 4.89 -0.71 2.12
CA ALA A 49 4.98 0.05 0.88
C ALA A 49 5.40 -0.81 -0.30
N VAL A 50 6.34 -1.74 -0.11
CA VAL A 50 6.72 -2.72 -1.15
C VAL A 50 5.54 -3.65 -1.44
N GLU A 51 4.89 -4.18 -0.41
CA GLU A 51 3.74 -5.07 -0.53
C GLU A 51 2.55 -4.43 -1.27
N TYR A 52 2.40 -3.10 -1.14
CA TYR A 52 1.42 -2.33 -1.90
C TYR A 52 1.76 -2.29 -3.39
N VAL A 53 3.02 -1.97 -3.71
CA VAL A 53 3.52 -1.94 -5.10
C VAL A 53 3.31 -3.31 -5.74
N ASP A 54 3.68 -4.39 -5.06
CA ASP A 54 3.52 -5.76 -5.56
C ASP A 54 2.05 -6.07 -5.89
N ARG A 55 1.12 -5.71 -5.01
CA ARG A 55 -0.32 -5.90 -5.27
C ARG A 55 -0.87 -5.08 -6.43
N ILE A 56 -0.34 -3.87 -6.64
CA ILE A 56 -0.71 -3.06 -7.82
C ILE A 56 -0.20 -3.73 -9.09
N VAL A 57 1.05 -4.20 -9.12
CA VAL A 57 1.61 -4.94 -10.27
C VAL A 57 0.73 -6.15 -10.59
N LEU A 58 0.36 -6.94 -9.58
CA LEU A 58 -0.54 -8.08 -9.76
C LEU A 58 -1.91 -7.67 -10.33
N ALA A 59 -2.51 -6.61 -9.79
CA ALA A 59 -3.82 -6.14 -10.25
C ALA A 59 -3.79 -5.67 -11.71
N GLU A 60 -2.73 -4.95 -12.10
CA GLU A 60 -2.56 -4.46 -13.47
C GLU A 60 -2.23 -5.58 -14.45
N ALA A 61 -1.35 -6.53 -14.08
CA ALA A 61 -1.03 -7.70 -14.91
C ALA A 61 -2.27 -8.58 -15.14
N LEU A 62 -3.07 -8.84 -14.09
CA LEU A 62 -4.35 -9.56 -14.19
C LEU A 62 -5.40 -8.79 -15.00
N GLY A 63 -5.30 -7.46 -15.04
CA GLY A 63 -6.10 -6.58 -15.90
C GLY A 63 -5.66 -6.54 -17.36
N GLY A 64 -4.56 -7.23 -17.71
CA GLY A 64 -4.05 -7.34 -19.07
C GLY A 64 -3.02 -6.27 -19.47
N THR A 65 -2.50 -5.51 -18.52
CA THR A 65 -1.38 -4.58 -18.77
C THR A 65 -0.13 -5.36 -19.16
N GLY A 66 0.54 -4.94 -20.23
CA GLY A 66 1.75 -5.61 -20.72
C GLY A 66 2.95 -5.43 -19.79
N TRP A 67 3.87 -6.40 -19.78
CA TRP A 67 5.07 -6.37 -18.95
C TRP A 67 6.00 -5.18 -19.27
N GLU A 68 6.01 -4.69 -20.51
CA GLU A 68 6.80 -3.51 -20.87
C GLU A 68 6.28 -2.24 -20.17
N ASP A 69 4.96 -2.08 -20.11
CA ASP A 69 4.32 -0.93 -19.45
C ASP A 69 4.52 -1.00 -17.92
N LEU A 70 4.42 -2.20 -17.34
CA LEU A 70 4.71 -2.43 -15.93
C LEU A 70 6.17 -2.14 -15.58
N ALA A 71 7.12 -2.61 -16.41
CA ALA A 71 8.53 -2.32 -16.21
C ALA A 71 8.82 -0.81 -16.31
N ALA A 72 8.23 -0.12 -17.30
CA ALA A 72 8.34 1.32 -17.43
C ALA A 72 7.80 2.06 -16.19
N ALA A 73 6.63 1.67 -15.69
CA ALA A 73 6.02 2.25 -14.48
C ALA A 73 6.87 2.02 -13.22
N LEU A 74 7.52 0.86 -13.11
CA LEU A 74 8.43 0.53 -12.01
C LEU A 74 9.83 1.16 -12.15
N GLY A 75 10.09 1.87 -13.26
CA GLY A 75 11.43 2.40 -13.57
C GLY A 75 12.48 1.31 -13.81
N ARG A 76 12.04 0.10 -14.20
CA ARG A 76 12.91 -1.03 -14.56
C ARG A 76 13.20 -0.98 -16.05
N ARG A 77 14.41 -1.38 -16.42
CA ARG A 77 14.87 -1.37 -17.82
C ARG A 77 14.54 -2.66 -18.58
N ASP A 78 14.26 -3.73 -17.85
CA ASP A 78 14.13 -5.08 -18.39
C ASP A 78 12.76 -5.66 -18.01
N PRO A 79 11.82 -5.76 -18.96
CA PRO A 79 10.52 -6.40 -18.77
C PRO A 79 10.63 -7.87 -18.40
N ASP A 80 11.63 -8.59 -18.91
CA ASP A 80 11.77 -10.05 -18.68
C ASP A 80 12.07 -10.33 -17.19
N THR A 81 12.83 -9.45 -16.55
CA THR A 81 13.07 -9.52 -15.10
C THR A 81 11.79 -9.28 -14.32
N VAL A 82 10.96 -8.31 -14.73
CA VAL A 82 9.67 -8.04 -14.05
C VAL A 82 8.71 -9.20 -14.24
N GLU A 83 8.62 -9.76 -15.45
CA GLU A 83 7.83 -10.96 -15.69
C GLU A 83 8.32 -12.14 -14.83
N ALA A 84 9.63 -12.39 -14.78
CA ALA A 84 10.18 -13.46 -13.95
C ALA A 84 9.89 -13.28 -12.45
N ASP A 85 9.89 -12.04 -11.95
CA ASP A 85 9.61 -11.74 -10.55
C ASP A 85 8.13 -11.95 -10.16
N TYR A 86 7.19 -11.77 -11.10
CA TYR A 86 5.74 -11.72 -10.80
C TYR A 86 4.88 -12.78 -11.52
N ALA A 87 5.40 -13.50 -12.52
CA ALA A 87 4.60 -14.42 -13.33
C ALA A 87 4.00 -15.58 -12.52
N ASP A 88 4.74 -16.13 -11.56
CA ASP A 88 4.26 -17.20 -10.69
C ASP A 88 3.09 -16.72 -9.81
N ASP A 89 3.20 -15.53 -9.23
CA ASP A 89 2.14 -14.92 -8.43
C ASP A 89 0.90 -14.60 -9.29
N VAL A 90 1.09 -14.06 -10.50
CA VAL A 90 -0.02 -13.81 -11.45
C VAL A 90 -0.72 -15.13 -11.81
N ALA A 91 0.03 -16.21 -12.03
CA ALA A 91 -0.54 -17.52 -12.32
C ALA A 91 -1.32 -18.10 -11.12
N GLU A 92 -0.77 -17.99 -9.91
CA GLU A 92 -1.44 -18.40 -8.67
C GLU A 92 -2.77 -17.65 -8.49
N TRP A 93 -2.74 -16.33 -8.61
CA TRP A 93 -3.93 -15.48 -8.44
C TRP A 93 -4.96 -15.68 -9.55
N SER A 94 -4.51 -15.94 -10.79
CA SER A 94 -5.41 -16.27 -11.90
C SER A 94 -6.17 -17.58 -11.65
N ALA A 95 -5.54 -18.55 -10.99
CA ALA A 95 -6.13 -19.84 -10.66
C ALA A 95 -7.04 -19.80 -9.41
N ALA A 96 -6.89 -18.78 -8.55
CA ALA A 96 -7.68 -18.63 -7.33
C ALA A 96 -9.17 -18.44 -7.66
N THR A 97 -9.95 -19.51 -7.50
CA THR A 97 -11.37 -19.58 -7.87
C THR A 97 -12.32 -19.18 -6.74
N ASP A 98 -11.80 -18.98 -5.53
CA ASP A 98 -12.61 -18.80 -4.32
C ASP A 98 -12.45 -17.41 -3.72
N ALA A 99 -13.36 -16.52 -4.11
CA ALA A 99 -13.47 -15.14 -3.64
C ALA A 99 -14.28 -14.98 -2.34
N GLY A 100 -14.73 -16.10 -1.74
CA GLY A 100 -15.74 -16.12 -0.68
C GLY A 100 -15.41 -15.28 0.56
N SER A 101 -14.13 -15.07 0.88
CA SER A 101 -13.70 -14.30 2.06
C SER A 101 -13.29 -12.84 1.79
N VAL A 102 -13.17 -12.42 0.52
CA VAL A 102 -12.68 -11.06 0.18
C VAL A 102 -13.83 -10.04 0.15
N LEU A 103 -15.07 -10.50 0.01
CA LEU A 103 -16.27 -9.67 0.19
C LEU A 103 -16.50 -9.27 1.66
N ASP A 104 -16.00 -10.05 2.63
CA ASP A 104 -15.98 -9.60 4.02
C ASP A 104 -14.93 -8.49 4.16
N GLY A 105 -15.40 -7.25 4.30
CA GLY A 105 -14.58 -6.10 4.66
C GLY A 105 -14.38 -5.01 3.60
N TYR A 106 -15.00 -5.06 2.41
CA TYR A 106 -15.00 -3.87 1.51
C TYR A 106 -15.77 -2.70 2.14
N GLU A 107 -16.88 -2.99 2.82
CA GLU A 107 -17.67 -2.00 3.57
C GLU A 107 -16.83 -1.33 4.67
N ALA A 108 -15.89 -2.06 5.26
CA ALA A 108 -14.95 -1.51 6.23
C ALA A 108 -13.88 -0.59 5.58
N LEU A 109 -13.51 -0.84 4.32
CA LEU A 109 -12.64 0.05 3.55
C LEU A 109 -13.38 1.33 3.17
N ASP A 110 -14.62 1.21 2.70
CA ASP A 110 -15.47 2.36 2.36
C ASP A 110 -15.73 3.21 3.61
N ALA A 111 -16.09 2.59 4.73
CA ALA A 111 -16.28 3.29 6.00
C ALA A 111 -14.98 3.92 6.55
N TRP A 112 -13.81 3.30 6.31
CA TRP A 112 -12.53 3.92 6.65
C TRP A 112 -12.25 5.13 5.75
N TYR A 113 -12.51 5.02 4.45
CA TYR A 113 -12.30 6.10 3.48
C TYR A 113 -13.20 7.29 3.82
N ASP A 114 -14.49 7.06 4.04
CA ASP A 114 -15.45 8.12 4.39
C ASP A 114 -15.08 8.84 5.70
N ARG A 115 -14.59 8.10 6.70
CA ARG A 115 -14.15 8.67 7.99
C ARG A 115 -12.93 9.57 7.85
N HIS A 116 -11.97 9.20 7.01
CA HIS A 116 -10.71 9.93 6.87
C HIS A 116 -10.71 10.90 5.68
N ARG A 117 -11.79 10.95 4.90
CA ARG A 117 -11.98 11.93 3.82
C ARG A 117 -12.01 13.37 4.35
N GLU A 118 -12.42 13.59 5.59
CA GLU A 118 -12.45 14.93 6.20
C GLU A 118 -11.05 15.45 6.61
N ASP A 119 -10.07 14.57 6.85
CA ASP A 119 -8.65 14.95 7.05
C ASP A 119 -8.01 15.53 5.76
N HIS A 120 -8.69 15.43 4.62
CA HIS A 120 -8.28 16.06 3.36
C HIS A 120 -8.71 17.54 3.22
N ASP A 121 -9.36 18.15 4.21
CA ASP A 121 -9.40 19.61 4.30
C ASP A 121 -8.13 20.12 5.02
N PRO A 122 -7.17 20.76 4.32
CA PRO A 122 -5.99 21.33 4.94
C PRO A 122 -6.35 22.61 5.71
N GLN A 123 -7.17 22.49 6.76
CA GLN A 123 -7.54 23.58 7.66
C GLN A 123 -7.28 23.26 9.13
N THR A 124 -6.15 22.63 9.47
CA THR A 124 -5.68 22.57 10.88
C THR A 124 -4.16 22.72 11.04
N SER A 125 -3.73 23.97 10.91
CA SER A 125 -2.92 24.81 11.84
C SER A 125 -1.69 24.35 12.65
N THR A 126 -1.09 23.17 12.48
CA THR A 126 0.25 22.93 13.11
C THR A 126 1.29 22.46 12.09
N PRO A 127 2.04 23.39 11.47
CA PRO A 127 3.07 23.03 10.52
C PRO A 127 4.27 22.37 11.23
N VAL A 128 4.82 21.33 10.60
CA VAL A 128 6.03 20.59 11.01
C VAL A 128 7.22 21.52 11.37
N ARG A 129 7.24 22.76 10.85
CA ARG A 129 8.19 23.82 11.22
C ARG A 129 8.29 24.09 12.73
N ASN A 130 7.23 23.79 13.49
CA ASN A 130 7.20 23.99 14.93
C ASN A 130 8.07 22.97 15.70
N LEU A 131 8.50 21.88 15.05
CA LEU A 131 9.47 20.92 15.60
C LEU A 131 10.93 21.41 15.49
N LEU A 132 11.20 22.49 14.76
CA LEU A 132 12.53 23.08 14.59
C LEU A 132 12.79 24.28 15.51
N ALA A 133 11.78 24.73 16.26
CA ALA A 133 11.89 25.81 17.24
C ALA A 133 11.93 25.19 18.65
N GLY A 134 13.08 24.62 19.02
CA GLY A 134 13.37 24.34 20.42
C GLY A 134 13.67 25.65 21.14
N ASP A 135 12.97 25.89 22.25
CA ASP A 135 13.46 26.76 23.33
C ASP A 135 14.42 25.96 24.23
#